data_AF-A0A069ICY7-F1
#
_entry.id   AF-A0A069ICY7-F1
#
_cell.length_a   1.000
_cell.length_b   1.000
_cell.length_c   1.000
_cell.angle_alpha   90.00
_cell.angle_beta   90.00
_cell.angle_gamma   90.00
#
_symmetry.space_group_name_H-M   'P 1'
#
loop_
_entity.id
_entity.type
_entity.pdbx_description
1 polymer ?
#
loop_
_entity_poly.entity_id
_entity_poly.type
_entity_poly.pdbx_seq_one_letter_code
_entity_poly.pdbx_strand_id
1 'polypeptide(L)'
;MHKPAVSYRVTPRAKALVDGSFQPKVLVAIYRGDALLRDVTLYARGGSCPLRATAARLAEALALRIQAVLQAVLEDIQDTDDVATAAIQTLLRRIGLRTSLRSVAMGDAGAS
;
A
#
# COMPACT_ATOMS: atom_id res chain seq x y z
N MET A 1 1.82 26.92 -2.42
CA MET A 1 1.44 25.49 -2.29
C MET A 1 2.72 24.67 -2.25
N HIS A 2 3.10 24.14 -1.09
CA HIS A 2 4.18 23.14 -1.03
C HIS A 2 3.65 21.84 -1.65
N LYS A 3 4.32 21.38 -2.72
CA LYS A 3 4.05 20.06 -3.29
C LYS A 3 4.55 19.03 -2.28
N PRO A 4 3.74 18.04 -1.87
CA PRO A 4 4.20 17.04 -0.91
C PRO A 4 5.45 16.32 -1.47
N ALA A 5 6.45 16.13 -0.63
CA ALA A 5 7.74 15.55 -1.02
C ALA A 5 7.62 14.08 -1.50
N VAL A 6 6.53 13.42 -1.11
CA VAL A 6 6.18 12.05 -1.47
C VAL A 6 4.75 11.99 -1.99
N SER A 7 4.52 11.18 -3.02
CA SER A 7 3.19 10.87 -3.54
C SER A 7 2.91 9.38 -3.42
N TYR A 8 1.63 8.99 -3.47
CA TYR A 8 1.22 7.61 -3.29
C TYR A 8 0.13 7.21 -4.29
N ARG A 9 0.17 5.94 -4.69
CA ARG A 9 -0.87 5.31 -5.52
C ARG A 9 -1.42 4.11 -4.78
N VAL A 10 -2.71 4.15 -4.48
CA VAL A 10 -3.44 3.05 -3.84
C VAL A 10 -4.30 2.36 -4.89
N THR A 11 -4.11 1.05 -5.09
CA THR A 11 -4.79 0.26 -6.10
C THR A 11 -5.47 -0.96 -5.47
N PRO A 12 -6.81 -0.98 -5.36
CA PRO A 12 -7.54 -2.15 -4.90
C PRO A 12 -7.48 -3.28 -5.93
N ARG A 13 -7.37 -4.53 -5.46
CA ARG A 13 -7.34 -5.74 -6.31
C ARG A 13 -8.04 -6.90 -5.60
N ALA A 14 -8.74 -7.72 -6.38
CA ALA A 14 -9.17 -9.05 -5.95
C ALA A 14 -8.23 -10.09 -6.56
N LYS A 15 -7.46 -10.80 -5.74
CA LYS A 15 -6.55 -11.87 -6.19
C LYS A 15 -7.30 -13.20 -6.21
N ALA A 16 -7.34 -13.91 -7.34
CA ALA A 16 -7.84 -15.27 -7.38
C ALA A 16 -6.91 -16.23 -6.61
N LEU A 17 -7.48 -17.16 -5.86
CA LEU A 17 -6.79 -18.22 -5.14
C LEU A 17 -6.97 -19.57 -5.85
N VAL A 18 -6.15 -20.55 -5.47
CA VAL A 18 -6.12 -21.89 -6.09
C VAL A 18 -7.43 -22.65 -5.88
N ASP A 19 -8.11 -22.40 -4.76
CA ASP A 19 -9.40 -23.00 -4.39
C ASP A 19 -10.62 -22.35 -5.08
N GLY A 20 -10.40 -21.44 -6.04
CA GLY A 20 -11.46 -20.73 -6.75
C GLY A 20 -12.04 -19.54 -5.98
N SER A 21 -11.60 -19.30 -4.75
CA SER A 21 -11.98 -18.11 -3.97
C SER A 21 -11.13 -16.89 -4.34
N PHE A 22 -11.47 -15.73 -3.76
CA PHE A 22 -10.83 -14.45 -4.05
C PHE A 22 -10.36 -13.78 -2.77
N GLN A 23 -9.11 -13.34 -2.75
CA GLN A 23 -8.54 -12.60 -1.64
C GLN A 23 -8.57 -11.09 -1.93
N PRO A 24 -9.25 -10.28 -1.10
CA PRO A 24 -9.15 -8.82 -1.19
C PRO A 24 -7.74 -8.36 -0.83
N LYS A 25 -7.13 -7.55 -1.70
CA LYS A 25 -5.81 -6.94 -1.45
C LYS A 25 -5.75 -5.51 -1.98
N VAL A 26 -4.86 -4.71 -1.42
CA VAL A 26 -4.58 -3.34 -1.86
C VAL A 26 -3.09 -3.20 -2.09
N LEU A 27 -2.71 -2.67 -3.25
CA LEU A 27 -1.34 -2.31 -3.58
C LEU A 27 -1.14 -0.84 -3.28
N VAL A 28 -0.12 -0.50 -2.51
CA VAL A 28 0.27 0.88 -2.19
C VAL A 28 1.66 1.08 -2.74
N ALA A 29 1.80 2.00 -3.68
CA ALA A 29 3.10 2.42 -4.21
C ALA A 29 3.39 3.84 -3.71
N ILE A 30 4.60 4.07 -3.21
CA ILE A 30 5.07 5.34 -2.68
C ILE A 30 6.18 5.85 -3.59
N TYR A 31 6.05 7.09 -4.05
CA TYR A 31 6.95 7.71 -5.02
C TYR A 31 7.54 9.01 -4.47
N ARG A 32 8.78 9.31 -4.87
CA ARG A 32 9.38 10.65 -4.74
C ARG A 32 9.65 11.17 -6.14
N GLY A 33 8.94 12.24 -6.52
CA GLY A 33 8.85 12.61 -7.93
C GLY A 33 8.33 11.42 -8.74
N ASP A 34 9.12 10.96 -9.71
CA ASP A 34 8.80 9.81 -10.56
C ASP A 34 9.45 8.49 -10.07
N ALA A 35 10.34 8.55 -9.07
CA ALA A 35 11.03 7.37 -8.56
C ALA A 35 10.14 6.59 -7.58
N LEU A 36 9.92 5.30 -7.85
CA LEU A 36 9.26 4.39 -6.91
C LEU A 36 10.20 4.12 -5.74
N LEU A 37 9.83 4.60 -4.56
CA LEU A 37 10.56 4.32 -3.32
C LEU A 37 10.20 2.95 -2.76
N ARG A 38 8.90 2.61 -2.80
CA ARG A 38 8.42 1.37 -2.18
C ARG A 38 7.07 0.94 -2.73
N ASP A 39 6.86 -0.36 -2.78
CA ASP A 39 5.57 -1.00 -2.97
C ASP A 39 5.19 -1.86 -1.77
N VAL A 40 3.91 -1.87 -1.42
CA VAL A 40 3.37 -2.62 -0.29
C VAL A 40 2.09 -3.31 -0.76
N THR A 41 2.01 -4.62 -0.51
CA THR A 41 0.75 -5.36 -0.67
C THR A 41 0.10 -5.57 0.69
N LEU A 42 -1.13 -5.12 0.82
CA LEU A 42 -1.95 -5.24 2.01
C LEU A 42 -3.13 -6.17 1.74
N TYR A 43 -3.50 -7.00 2.71
CA TYR A 43 -4.59 -7.96 2.59
C TYR A 43 -5.64 -7.71 3.65
N ALA A 44 -6.92 -7.70 3.28
CA ALA A 44 -8.02 -7.53 4.23
C ALA A 44 -7.95 -8.57 5.37
N ARG A 45 -8.28 -8.13 6.59
CA ARG A 45 -8.51 -9.05 7.73
C ARG A 45 -9.90 -9.67 7.56
N GLY A 46 -9.92 -10.97 7.34
CA GLY A 46 -11.10 -11.73 6.94
C GLY A 46 -10.69 -12.63 5.78
N GLY A 47 -11.01 -13.92 5.85
CA GLY A 47 -10.54 -14.92 4.88
C GLY A 47 -10.94 -14.62 3.43
N SER A 48 -10.61 -15.54 2.55
CA SER A 48 -11.01 -15.43 1.15
C SER A 48 -12.53 -15.30 0.99
N CYS A 49 -12.94 -14.64 -0.08
CA CYS A 49 -14.33 -14.46 -0.46
C CYS A 49 -14.68 -15.44 -1.58
N PRO A 50 -15.86 -16.06 -1.59
CA PRO A 50 -16.27 -16.95 -2.68
C PRO A 50 -16.52 -16.19 -3.99
N LEU A 51 -16.88 -14.89 -3.91
CA LEU A 51 -17.22 -14.08 -5.07
C LEU A 51 -16.19 -12.97 -5.32
N ARG A 52 -15.78 -12.81 -6.59
CA ARG A 52 -14.87 -11.75 -7.03
C ARG A 52 -15.39 -10.35 -6.71
N ALA A 53 -16.69 -10.13 -6.93
CA ALA A 53 -17.32 -8.82 -6.69
C ALA A 53 -17.25 -8.42 -5.20
N THR A 54 -17.48 -9.37 -4.29
CA THR A 54 -17.32 -9.15 -2.85
C THR A 54 -15.89 -8.80 -2.50
N ALA A 55 -14.92 -9.57 -3.02
CA ALA A 55 -13.51 -9.27 -2.78
C ALA A 55 -13.07 -7.91 -3.33
N ALA A 56 -13.60 -7.49 -4.50
CA ALA A 56 -13.32 -6.20 -5.09
C ALA A 56 -13.87 -5.06 -4.23
N ARG A 57 -15.13 -5.14 -3.79
CA ARG A 57 -15.74 -4.14 -2.90
C ARG A 57 -15.00 -4.01 -1.56
N LEU A 58 -14.59 -5.14 -0.99
CA LEU A 58 -13.79 -5.13 0.24
C LEU A 58 -12.40 -4.49 0.02
N ALA A 59 -11.76 -4.76 -1.13
CA ALA A 59 -10.51 -4.12 -1.48
C ALA A 59 -10.67 -2.61 -1.71
N GLU A 60 -11.76 -2.16 -2.32
CA GLU A 60 -12.10 -0.74 -2.49
C GLU A 60 -12.33 -0.03 -1.15
N ALA A 61 -13.15 -0.62 -0.27
CA ALA A 61 -13.37 -0.09 1.08
C ALA A 61 -12.06 0.01 1.88
N LEU A 62 -11.18 -0.99 1.72
CA LEU A 62 -9.85 -0.97 2.33
C LEU A 62 -8.96 0.12 1.73
N ALA A 63 -8.98 0.30 0.41
CA ALA A 63 -8.21 1.32 -0.29
C ALA A 63 -8.61 2.74 0.15
N LEU A 64 -9.91 3.02 0.30
CA LEU A 64 -10.40 4.30 0.80
C LEU A 64 -9.90 4.59 2.21
N ARG A 65 -9.93 3.60 3.11
CA ARG A 65 -9.40 3.74 4.47
C ARG A 65 -7.89 4.02 4.48
N ILE A 66 -7.13 3.33 3.63
CA ILE A 66 -5.69 3.57 3.49
C ILE A 66 -5.42 4.97 2.94
N GLN A 67 -6.17 5.42 1.93
CA GLN A 67 -6.01 6.76 1.36
C GLN A 67 -6.27 7.86 2.39
N ALA A 68 -7.37 7.76 3.15
CA ALA A 68 -7.70 8.73 4.20
C ALA A 68 -6.60 8.82 5.26
N VAL A 69 -6.04 7.68 5.65
CA VAL A 69 -4.93 7.63 6.61
C VAL A 69 -3.64 8.24 6.03
N LEU A 70 -3.28 7.90 4.80
CA LEU A 70 -2.09 8.46 4.15
C LEU A 70 -2.21 9.98 4.00
N GLN A 71 -3.40 10.47 3.67
CA GLN A 71 -3.66 11.90 3.58
C GLN A 71 -3.51 12.59 4.94
N ALA A 72 -4.14 12.06 5.99
CA ALA A 72 -4.02 12.61 7.34
C ALA A 72 -2.56 12.69 7.83
N VAL A 73 -1.74 11.68 7.50
CA VAL A 73 -0.31 11.66 7.85
C VAL A 73 0.48 12.74 7.10
N LEU A 74 0.17 12.97 5.83
CA LEU A 74 0.85 14.00 5.04
C LEU A 74 0.46 15.42 5.47
N GLU A 75 -0.75 15.60 5.98
CA GLU A 75 -1.18 16.87 6.56
C GLU A 75 -0.51 17.15 7.91
N ASP A 76 -0.21 16.10 8.70
CA ASP A 76 0.40 16.20 10.03
C ASP A 76 1.94 16.35 9.98
N ILE A 77 2.58 15.86 8.92
CA ILE A 77 4.04 15.92 8.78
C ILE A 77 4.43 17.16 7.99
N GLN A 78 4.70 18.24 8.72
CA GLN A 78 5.17 19.52 8.15
C GLN A 78 6.68 19.54 7.87
N ASP A 79 7.48 18.66 8.49
CA ASP A 79 8.95 18.73 8.38
C ASP A 79 9.64 17.36 8.34
N THR A 80 10.64 17.28 7.45
CA THR A 80 11.62 16.21 7.19
C THR A 80 11.16 14.90 6.51
N ASP A 81 11.75 14.68 5.32
CA ASP A 81 11.52 13.58 4.37
C ASP A 81 11.60 12.15 4.95
N ASP A 82 12.46 11.94 5.95
CA ASP A 82 12.69 10.63 6.54
C ASP A 82 11.63 10.28 7.58
N VAL A 83 11.08 11.28 8.27
CA VAL A 83 10.02 11.10 9.28
C VAL A 83 8.70 10.75 8.60
N ALA A 84 8.40 11.39 7.45
CA ALA A 84 7.23 11.06 6.64
C ALA A 84 7.21 9.59 6.21
N THR A 85 8.34 9.13 5.68
CA THR A 85 8.48 7.75 5.21
C THR A 85 8.40 6.75 6.37
N ALA A 86 9.06 7.01 7.50
CA ALA A 86 9.03 6.15 8.68
C ALA A 86 7.66 6.12 9.39
N ALA A 87 6.95 7.24 9.43
CA ALA A 87 5.61 7.35 10.00
C ALA A 87 4.59 6.57 9.15
N ILE A 88 4.61 6.75 7.82
CA ILE A 88 3.80 5.98 6.88
C ILE A 88 4.10 4.48 7.03
N GLN A 89 5.37 4.09 7.14
CA GLN A 89 5.76 2.68 7.37
C GLN A 89 5.20 2.12 8.67
N THR A 90 5.31 2.86 9.77
CA THR A 90 4.83 2.46 11.10
C THR A 90 3.32 2.33 11.11
N LEU A 91 2.62 3.21 10.41
CA LEU A 91 1.17 3.27 10.39
C LEU A 91 0.58 2.18 9.47
N LEU A 92 1.20 1.91 8.32
CA LEU A 92 0.87 0.75 7.48
C LEU A 92 1.09 -0.58 8.22
N ARG A 93 2.11 -0.68 9.08
CA ARG A 93 2.31 -1.83 9.98
C ARG A 93 1.21 -1.91 11.05
N ARG A 94 0.82 -0.78 11.65
CA ARG A 94 -0.22 -0.70 12.70
C ARG A 94 -1.64 -0.99 12.21
N ILE A 95 -1.97 -0.72 10.95
CA ILE A 95 -3.30 -1.04 10.37
C ILE A 95 -3.55 -2.56 10.34
N GLY A 96 -2.55 -3.41 10.62
CA GLY A 96 -2.79 -4.80 11.02
C GLY A 96 -3.28 -5.72 9.89
N LEU A 97 -3.10 -5.29 8.65
CA LEU A 97 -3.22 -6.14 7.46
C LEU A 97 -1.93 -6.97 7.41
N ARG A 98 -2.02 -8.30 7.26
CA ARG A 98 -0.82 -9.15 7.14
C ARG A 98 0.03 -8.60 5.98
N THR A 99 1.11 -7.89 6.30
CA THR A 99 2.00 -7.29 5.32
C THR A 99 2.99 -8.37 4.88
N SER A 100 2.90 -8.80 3.63
CA SER A 100 4.04 -9.48 3.01
C SER A 100 4.94 -8.38 2.47
N LEU A 101 5.98 -8.04 3.23
CA LEU A 101 7.03 -7.12 2.78
C LEU A 101 7.88 -7.85 1.74
N ARG A 102 7.54 -7.72 0.45
CA ARG A 102 8.54 -7.95 -0.60
C ARG A 102 9.31 -6.64 -0.74
N SER A 103 10.55 -6.64 -0.27
CA SER A 103 11.47 -5.58 -0.64
C SER A 103 11.76 -5.75 -2.12
N VAL A 104 11.44 -4.75 -2.95
CA VAL A 104 12.08 -4.61 -4.24
C VAL A 104 13.56 -4.41 -3.92
N ALA A 105 14.36 -5.46 -4.09
CA ALA A 105 15.77 -5.25 -4.33
C ALA A 105 15.82 -4.36 -5.55
N MET A 106 16.35 -3.15 -5.41
CA MET A 106 16.80 -2.38 -6.57
C MET A 106 17.64 -3.37 -7.37
N GLY A 107 17.18 -3.64 -8.59
CA GLY A 107 17.97 -4.41 -9.53
C GLY A 107 19.26 -3.65 -9.69
N ASP A 108 20.32 -4.19 -9.09
CA ASP A 108 21.65 -3.78 -9.47
C ASP A 108 21.88 -4.42 -10.83
N ALA A 109 21.76 -3.57 -11.84
CA ALA A 109 22.15 -3.88 -13.17
C ALA A 109 23.68 -4.03 -13.18
N GLY A 110 24.14 -5.29 -13.19
CA GLY A 110 25.41 -5.70 -13.79
C GLY A 110 26.70 -5.38 -13.03
N ALA A 111 27.49 -6.42 -12.76
CA ALA A 111 28.91 -6.44 -13.08
C ALA A 111 29.47 -7.86 -12.92
N SER A 112 29.97 -8.38 -14.05
CA SER A 112 30.96 -9.46 -14.27
C SER A 112 30.68 -10.88 -13.74
#